data_AF-A0A4P8SIU1-F1
#
_entry.id   AF-A0A4P8SIU1-F1
#
_cell.length_a   1.000
_cell.length_b   1.000
_cell.length_c   1.000
_cell.angle_alpha   90.00
_cell.angle_beta   90.00
_cell.angle_gamma   90.00
#
_symmetry.space_group_name_H-M   'P 1'
#
loop_
_entity.id
_entity.type
_entity.pdbx_description
1 polymer ?
#
loop_
_entity_poly.entity_id
_entity_poly.type
_entity_poly.pdbx_seq_one_letter_code
_entity_poly.pdbx_strand_id
1 'polypeptide(L)'
;MENQALSVTVILRFSGAVPPPFAGNPLFAEYQGTAEAAWPDPGTPGSAKLRAILAEAQRNSGGLAKVHSLTASLETPAEGEALATLLGLADQREAQPWRDADTLLVAGLALSPTLMQVEVQSARLLPSGVVARTTQQAERRLYVMNSNGLCFVVDAEIVLSPEKLANARFFASEEALDAAGISLWGENGSQMWRCRVSNIDGRACALTEYGNVIDLGEEPEIALSNFSH
;
A
#
# COMPACT_ATOMS: atom_id res chain seq x y z
N MET A 1 21.00 27.44 12.99
CA MET A 1 21.05 27.23 11.53
C MET A 1 20.41 25.89 11.25
N GLU A 2 19.16 25.91 10.79
CA GLU A 2 18.40 24.69 10.51
C GLU A 2 18.98 23.96 9.29
N ASN A 3 19.24 22.66 9.45
CA ASN A 3 19.59 21.73 8.38
C ASN A 3 18.39 21.60 7.43
N GLN A 4 18.30 22.46 6.42
CA GLN A 4 17.35 22.26 5.32
C GLN A 4 17.76 21.03 4.52
N ALA A 5 16.81 20.13 4.25
CA ALA A 5 17.03 19.12 3.22
C ALA A 5 17.25 19.83 1.88
N LEU A 6 18.26 19.37 1.14
CA LEU A 6 18.64 19.89 -0.16
C LEU A 6 17.59 19.57 -1.23
N SER A 7 16.87 18.46 -1.08
CA SER A 7 15.74 18.10 -1.93
C SER A 7 14.89 17.01 -1.28
N VAL A 8 13.59 17.01 -1.58
CA VAL A 8 12.65 15.93 -1.26
C VAL A 8 12.02 15.47 -2.57
N THR A 9 11.86 14.17 -2.76
CA THR A 9 11.18 13.58 -3.92
C THR A 9 10.09 12.67 -3.40
N VAL A 10 8.86 12.92 -3.82
CA VAL A 10 7.68 12.13 -3.45
C VAL A 10 7.22 11.36 -4.67
N ILE A 11 7.07 10.05 -4.54
CA ILE A 11 6.58 9.16 -5.59
C ILE A 11 5.25 8.58 -5.13
N LEU A 12 4.20 8.82 -5.90
CA LEU A 12 2.86 8.27 -5.69
C LEU A 12 2.60 7.19 -6.73
N ARG A 13 2.23 5.97 -6.32
CA ARG A 13 1.89 4.87 -7.24
C ARG A 13 0.41 4.56 -7.16
N PHE A 14 -0.27 4.49 -8.29
CA PHE A 14 -1.71 4.23 -8.41
C PHE A 14 -1.97 2.94 -9.21
N SER A 15 -3.00 2.19 -8.83
CA SER A 15 -3.55 1.10 -9.64
C SER A 15 -4.51 1.66 -10.69
N GLY A 16 -4.24 1.43 -11.96
CA GLY A 16 -5.09 1.91 -13.05
C GLY A 16 -5.01 3.42 -13.24
N ALA A 17 -6.12 4.05 -13.62
CA ALA A 17 -6.11 5.46 -14.03
C ALA A 17 -5.71 6.41 -12.87
N VAL A 18 -4.87 7.39 -13.18
CA VAL A 18 -4.52 8.46 -12.25
C VAL A 18 -5.74 9.35 -12.01
N PRO A 19 -6.09 9.66 -10.74
CA PRO A 19 -7.26 10.47 -10.41
C PRO A 19 -7.10 11.95 -10.84
N PRO A 20 -8.21 12.67 -11.12
CA PRO A 20 -8.16 14.06 -11.61
C PRO A 20 -7.32 15.05 -10.77
N PRO A 21 -7.30 14.99 -9.42
CA PRO A 21 -6.44 15.88 -8.62
C PRO A 21 -4.93 15.74 -8.90
N PHE A 22 -4.50 14.55 -9.33
CA PHE A 22 -3.11 14.23 -9.62
C PHE A 22 -2.81 14.24 -11.12
N ALA A 23 -3.78 13.88 -11.95
CA ALA A 23 -3.64 13.81 -13.39
C ALA A 23 -3.46 15.20 -14.01
N GLY A 24 -2.36 15.42 -14.73
CA GLY A 24 -2.07 16.70 -15.39
C GLY A 24 -1.72 17.84 -14.44
N ASN A 25 -1.53 17.55 -13.15
CA ASN A 25 -1.09 18.54 -12.18
C ASN A 25 0.41 18.83 -12.40
N PRO A 26 0.82 20.11 -12.54
CA PRO A 26 2.19 20.49 -12.89
C PRO A 26 3.23 20.08 -11.83
N LEU A 27 2.80 19.73 -10.62
CA LEU A 27 3.66 19.23 -9.56
C LEU A 27 4.24 17.84 -9.86
N PHE A 28 3.61 17.05 -10.73
CA PHE A 28 3.97 15.65 -10.95
C PHE A 28 4.49 15.37 -12.37
N ALA A 29 5.53 14.55 -12.46
CA ALA A 29 6.04 13.92 -13.68
C ALA A 29 5.85 12.39 -13.63
N GLU A 30 5.84 11.70 -14.78
CA GLU A 30 5.81 10.22 -14.79
C GLU A 30 7.12 9.62 -14.27
N TYR A 31 7.02 8.68 -13.34
CA TYR A 31 8.15 7.99 -12.72
C TYR A 31 8.53 6.72 -13.50
N GLN A 32 9.83 6.47 -13.69
CA GLN A 32 10.37 5.32 -14.44
C GLN A 32 11.19 4.32 -13.60
N GLY A 33 11.04 4.32 -12.27
CA GLY A 33 11.78 3.40 -11.39
C GLY A 33 11.04 2.09 -11.09
N THR A 34 11.79 1.01 -10.91
CA THR A 34 11.30 -0.31 -10.49
C THR A 34 11.15 -0.40 -8.98
N ALA A 35 10.02 -0.93 -8.51
CA ALA A 35 9.79 -1.23 -7.09
C ALA A 35 10.48 -2.54 -6.69
N GLU A 36 11.09 -2.57 -5.50
CA GLU A 36 11.61 -3.81 -4.91
C GLU A 36 11.32 -3.90 -3.40
N ALA A 37 11.11 -5.15 -2.99
CA ALA A 37 11.05 -5.75 -1.65
C ALA A 37 9.85 -5.46 -0.73
N ALA A 38 8.96 -6.45 -0.66
CA ALA A 38 7.87 -6.55 0.31
C ALA A 38 8.31 -7.23 1.63
N TRP A 39 7.87 -6.60 2.73
CA TRP A 39 7.58 -7.02 4.12
C TRP A 39 8.47 -8.05 4.89
N PRO A 40 8.78 -7.78 6.18
CA PRO A 40 9.40 -8.74 7.09
C PRO A 40 8.40 -9.80 7.62
N ASP A 41 8.71 -11.07 7.36
CA ASP A 41 7.90 -12.26 7.67
C ASP A 41 8.13 -12.76 9.12
N PRO A 42 7.07 -13.13 9.89
CA PRO A 42 7.20 -13.75 11.22
C PRO A 42 7.81 -15.18 11.24
N GLY A 43 8.13 -15.76 10.07
CA GLY A 43 8.99 -16.93 9.96
C GLY A 43 8.32 -18.30 10.15
N THR A 44 7.03 -18.43 9.83
CA THR A 44 6.34 -19.72 9.88
C THR A 44 6.69 -20.60 8.65
N PRO A 45 6.59 -21.94 8.75
CA PRO A 45 6.84 -22.83 7.60
C PRO A 45 5.93 -22.54 6.40
N GLY A 46 4.71 -22.09 6.65
CA GLY A 46 3.75 -21.69 5.63
C GLY A 46 4.14 -20.38 4.92
N SER A 47 4.64 -19.39 5.67
CA SER A 47 5.07 -18.11 5.11
C SER A 47 6.37 -18.22 4.29
N ALA A 48 7.27 -19.15 4.63
CA ALA A 48 8.43 -19.49 3.81
C ALA A 48 8.04 -20.10 2.45
N LYS A 49 7.04 -21.01 2.45
CA LYS A 49 6.52 -21.62 1.22
C LYS A 49 5.76 -20.61 0.36
N LEU A 50 5.00 -19.72 1.00
CA LEU A 50 4.31 -18.60 0.38
C LEU A 50 5.29 -17.65 -0.33
N ARG A 51 6.41 -17.29 0.32
CA ARG A 51 7.47 -16.47 -0.30
C ARG A 51 8.07 -17.12 -1.54
N ALA A 52 8.31 -18.43 -1.50
CA ALA A 52 8.83 -19.14 -2.66
C ALA A 52 7.86 -19.11 -3.85
N ILE A 53 6.55 -19.26 -3.60
CA ILE A 53 5.51 -19.20 -4.64
C ILE A 53 5.40 -17.78 -5.23
N LEU A 54 5.35 -16.75 -4.37
CA LEU A 54 5.23 -15.35 -4.80
C LEU A 54 6.46 -14.85 -5.57
N ALA A 55 7.67 -15.20 -5.11
CA ALA A 55 8.91 -14.80 -5.78
C ALA A 55 9.09 -15.48 -7.14
N GLU A 56 8.50 -16.64 -7.36
CA GLU A 56 8.50 -17.34 -8.65
C GLU A 56 7.45 -16.76 -9.60
N ALA A 57 6.26 -16.41 -9.09
CA ALA A 57 5.18 -15.80 -9.87
C ALA A 57 5.50 -14.36 -10.32
N GLN A 58 6.15 -13.55 -9.48
CA GLN A 58 6.57 -12.18 -9.83
C GLN A 58 7.53 -12.11 -11.03
N ARG A 59 8.28 -13.19 -11.30
CA ARG A 59 9.18 -13.23 -12.48
C ARG A 59 8.42 -13.48 -13.79
N ASN A 60 7.15 -13.88 -13.73
CA ASN A 60 6.40 -14.41 -14.88
C ASN A 60 5.13 -13.60 -15.24
N SER A 61 4.75 -12.59 -14.46
CA SER A 61 3.49 -11.86 -14.63
C SER A 61 3.58 -10.69 -15.63
N GLY A 62 3.28 -10.98 -16.91
CA GLY A 62 2.93 -9.97 -17.92
C GLY A 62 1.42 -9.80 -18.03
N GLY A 63 0.86 -8.77 -17.38
CA GLY A 63 -0.57 -8.48 -17.45
C GLY A 63 -1.13 -7.84 -16.19
N LEU A 64 -0.56 -6.70 -15.77
CA LEU A 64 -1.05 -5.91 -14.64
C LEU A 64 -2.06 -4.87 -15.13
N ALA A 65 -3.01 -4.48 -14.27
CA ALA A 65 -3.57 -3.13 -14.37
C ALA A 65 -2.39 -2.16 -14.37
N LYS A 66 -2.29 -1.29 -15.38
CA LYS A 66 -1.10 -0.43 -15.55
C LYS A 66 -0.89 0.35 -14.25
N VAL A 67 0.22 0.10 -13.56
CA VAL A 67 0.60 0.89 -12.39
C VAL A 67 1.13 2.22 -12.92
N HIS A 68 0.48 3.30 -12.52
CA HIS A 68 0.91 4.64 -12.86
C HIS A 68 1.66 5.24 -11.69
N SER A 69 2.89 5.69 -11.93
CA SER A 69 3.72 6.30 -10.91
C SER A 69 3.95 7.76 -11.25
N LEU A 70 3.68 8.63 -10.29
CA LEU A 70 3.87 10.07 -10.37
C LEU A 70 4.96 10.52 -9.42
N THR A 71 5.81 11.44 -9.84
CA THR A 71 6.91 11.99 -9.04
C THR A 71 6.77 13.48 -8.90
N ALA A 72 6.77 13.96 -7.66
CA ALA A 72 6.96 15.36 -7.33
C ALA A 72 8.36 15.57 -6.77
N SER A 73 9.15 16.40 -7.45
CA SER A 73 10.43 16.89 -6.94
C SER A 73 10.17 18.21 -6.21
N LEU A 74 10.38 18.20 -4.90
CA LEU A 74 10.16 19.33 -4.01
C LEU A 74 11.54 19.93 -3.68
N GLU A 75 11.98 20.85 -4.50
CA GLU A 75 13.25 21.58 -4.33
C GLU A 75 13.06 22.84 -3.49
N THR A 76 11.83 23.35 -3.44
CA THR A 76 11.45 24.58 -2.74
C THR A 76 10.38 24.32 -1.67
N PRO A 77 10.33 25.13 -0.60
CA PRO A 77 9.24 25.06 0.38
C PRO A 77 7.85 25.26 -0.24
N ALA A 78 7.75 26.10 -1.27
CA ALA A 78 6.49 26.38 -1.96
C ALA A 78 5.90 25.13 -2.67
N GLU A 79 6.75 24.27 -3.24
CA GLU A 79 6.32 23.01 -3.84
C GLU A 79 5.83 22.02 -2.77
N GLY A 80 6.50 21.97 -1.61
CA GLY A 80 6.05 21.20 -0.45
C GLY A 80 4.69 21.67 0.07
N GLU A 81 4.49 22.98 0.16
CA GLU A 81 3.20 23.56 0.53
C GLU A 81 2.11 23.33 -0.52
N ALA A 82 2.45 23.33 -1.80
CA ALA A 82 1.53 23.00 -2.88
C ALA A 82 1.08 21.53 -2.77
N LEU A 83 2.00 20.60 -2.48
CA LEU A 83 1.67 19.19 -2.22
C LEU A 83 0.77 19.04 -0.98
N ALA A 84 1.11 19.72 0.12
CA ALA A 84 0.32 19.68 1.35
C ALA A 84 -1.10 20.20 1.11
N THR A 85 -1.24 21.29 0.37
CA THR A 85 -2.53 21.88 0.03
C THR A 85 -3.35 20.95 -0.85
N LEU A 86 -2.73 20.33 -1.86
CA LEU A 86 -3.39 19.36 -2.72
C LEU A 86 -3.98 18.19 -1.92
N LEU A 87 -3.25 17.72 -0.91
CA LEU A 87 -3.62 16.59 -0.06
C LEU A 87 -4.49 16.98 1.14
N GLY A 88 -4.90 18.25 1.28
CA GLY A 88 -5.70 18.71 2.41
C GLY A 88 -4.94 18.76 3.75
N LEU A 89 -3.61 18.80 3.71
CA LEU A 89 -2.69 18.84 4.85
C LEU A 89 -2.19 20.27 5.15
N ALA A 90 -2.86 21.29 4.60
CA ALA A 90 -2.42 22.69 4.66
C ALA A 90 -2.35 23.27 6.09
N ASP A 91 -3.06 22.68 7.06
CA ASP A 91 -3.05 23.14 8.46
C ASP A 91 -1.86 22.55 9.26
N GLN A 92 -1.11 21.61 8.68
CA GLN A 92 0.00 20.91 9.33
C GLN A 92 1.38 21.39 8.84
N ARG A 93 1.47 22.55 8.17
CA ARG A 93 2.68 23.03 7.48
C ARG A 93 3.95 23.00 8.32
N GLU A 94 3.88 23.33 9.60
CA GLU A 94 5.04 23.35 10.51
C GLU A 94 5.66 21.96 10.71
N ALA A 95 4.85 20.90 10.62
CA ALA A 95 5.30 19.51 10.72
C ALA A 95 5.93 18.98 9.41
N GLN A 96 5.88 19.76 8.32
CA GLN A 96 6.35 19.37 6.99
C GLN A 96 5.81 17.99 6.56
N PRO A 97 4.48 17.80 6.53
CA PRO A 97 3.85 16.48 6.35
C PRO A 97 4.18 15.83 5.00
N TRP A 98 4.66 16.62 4.02
CA TRP A 98 5.17 16.12 2.74
C TRP A 98 6.51 15.38 2.82
N ARG A 99 7.09 15.25 4.01
CA ARG A 99 8.29 14.45 4.27
C ARG A 99 7.98 13.08 4.87
N ASP A 100 6.71 12.81 5.20
CA ASP A 100 6.28 11.60 5.89
C ASP A 100 5.41 10.76 4.95
N ALA A 101 5.90 9.57 4.59
CA ALA A 101 5.24 8.73 3.60
C ALA A 101 3.85 8.25 4.07
N ASP A 102 3.68 7.95 5.36
CA ASP A 102 2.42 7.46 5.92
C ASP A 102 1.36 8.55 5.95
N THR A 103 1.71 9.75 6.39
CA THR A 103 0.81 10.92 6.37
C THR A 103 0.33 11.22 4.95
N LEU A 104 1.25 11.20 3.99
CA LEU A 104 0.94 11.38 2.57
C LEU A 104 0.05 10.26 2.02
N LEU A 105 0.29 9.01 2.41
CA LEU A 105 -0.52 7.88 2.00
C LEU A 105 -1.96 8.01 2.52
N VAL A 106 -2.14 8.30 3.81
CA VAL A 106 -3.47 8.47 4.43
C VAL A 106 -4.24 9.61 3.76
N ALA A 107 -3.61 10.76 3.58
CA ALA A 107 -4.23 11.91 2.93
C ALA A 107 -4.57 11.64 1.46
N GLY A 108 -3.65 10.98 0.73
CA GLY A 108 -3.85 10.61 -0.65
C GLY A 108 -4.96 9.57 -0.85
N LEU A 109 -5.12 8.64 0.09
CA LEU A 109 -6.22 7.65 0.09
C LEU A 109 -7.61 8.29 0.25
N ALA A 110 -7.70 9.40 1.00
CA ALA A 110 -8.95 10.16 1.11
C ALA A 110 -9.37 10.81 -0.22
N LEU A 111 -8.41 11.11 -1.08
CA LEU A 111 -8.64 11.69 -2.42
C LEU A 111 -8.74 10.64 -3.51
N SER A 112 -8.12 9.48 -3.31
CA SER A 112 -8.13 8.41 -4.28
C SER A 112 -8.03 7.02 -3.64
N PRO A 113 -9.05 6.17 -3.81
CA PRO A 113 -8.96 4.77 -3.44
C PRO A 113 -8.04 3.96 -4.37
N THR A 114 -7.48 4.53 -5.44
CA THR A 114 -6.52 3.84 -6.31
C THR A 114 -5.06 4.10 -5.93
N LEU A 115 -4.78 5.01 -4.97
CA LEU A 115 -3.42 5.21 -4.46
C LEU A 115 -2.97 3.94 -3.74
N MET A 116 -1.87 3.36 -4.19
CA MET A 116 -1.34 2.10 -3.67
C MET A 116 -0.16 2.32 -2.73
N GLN A 117 0.64 3.33 -2.99
CA GLN A 117 1.92 3.48 -2.34
C GLN A 117 2.40 4.93 -2.43
N VAL A 118 3.09 5.36 -1.37
CA VAL A 118 3.87 6.58 -1.33
C VAL A 118 5.30 6.25 -0.96
N GLU A 119 6.25 6.82 -1.69
CA GLU A 119 7.67 6.78 -1.36
C GLU A 119 8.18 8.21 -1.23
N VAL A 120 8.88 8.51 -0.14
CA VAL A 120 9.50 9.81 0.11
C VAL A 120 10.99 9.62 0.21
N GLN A 121 11.71 10.19 -0.76
CA GLN A 121 13.16 10.27 -0.73
C GLN A 121 13.57 11.68 -0.29
N SER A 122 14.54 11.79 0.59
CA SER A 122 15.05 13.08 1.04
C SER A 122 16.57 13.06 1.12
N ALA A 123 17.19 14.17 0.74
CA ALA A 123 18.64 14.37 0.83
C ALA A 123 18.94 15.55 1.76
N ARG A 124 19.89 15.39 2.69
CA ARG A 124 20.36 16.47 3.57
C ARG A 124 21.88 16.53 3.61
N LEU A 125 22.42 17.74 3.64
CA LEU A 125 23.85 17.95 3.89
C LEU A 125 24.09 17.86 5.40
N LEU A 126 25.00 16.99 5.81
CA LEU A 126 25.46 16.91 7.19
C LEU A 126 26.52 18.00 7.46
N PRO A 127 26.74 18.40 8.72
CA PRO A 127 27.80 19.34 9.08
C PRO A 127 29.20 18.91 8.64
N SER A 128 29.41 17.62 8.42
CA SER A 128 30.66 17.04 7.88
C SER A 128 30.86 17.25 6.38
N GLY A 129 29.89 17.84 5.66
CA GLY A 129 29.89 17.97 4.20
C GLY A 129 29.41 16.72 3.46
N VAL A 130 29.04 15.65 4.16
CA VAL A 130 28.49 14.41 3.57
C VAL A 130 26.99 14.58 3.31
N VAL A 131 26.50 14.09 2.16
CA VAL A 131 25.07 14.05 1.86
C VAL A 131 24.47 12.75 2.39
N ALA A 132 23.53 12.86 3.33
CA ALA A 132 22.72 11.74 3.79
C ALA A 132 21.44 11.66 2.97
N ARG A 133 21.13 10.48 2.43
CA ARG A 133 19.88 10.18 1.73
C ARG A 133 19.03 9.23 2.57
N THR A 134 17.74 9.49 2.64
CA THR A 134 16.76 8.68 3.35
C THR A 134 15.58 8.40 2.44
N THR A 135 15.13 7.15 2.43
CA THR A 135 13.93 6.71 1.72
C THR A 135 12.94 6.17 2.75
N GLN A 136 11.71 6.67 2.70
CA GLN A 136 10.57 6.16 3.45
C GLN A 136 9.53 5.64 2.48
N GLN A 137 8.84 4.57 2.83
CA GLN A 137 7.87 3.91 1.99
C GLN A 137 6.65 3.54 2.82
N ALA A 138 5.48 3.94 2.33
CA ALA A 138 4.19 3.61 2.90
C ALA A 138 3.35 2.91 1.82
N GLU A 139 2.74 1.78 2.16
CA GLU A 139 1.93 0.98 1.25
C GLU A 139 0.49 0.89 1.76
N ARG A 140 -0.47 1.11 0.86
CA ARG A 140 -1.86 0.83 1.15
C ARG A 140 -2.02 -0.66 1.40
N ARG A 141 -2.51 -1.00 2.57
CA ARG A 141 -2.93 -2.36 2.90
C ARG A 141 -4.40 -2.34 3.25
N LEU A 142 -5.16 -3.15 2.54
CA LEU A 142 -6.56 -3.33 2.84
C LEU A 142 -6.69 -4.54 3.75
N TYR A 143 -6.97 -4.27 5.02
CA TYR A 143 -7.38 -5.28 5.99
C TYR A 143 -8.90 -5.33 6.00
N VAL A 144 -9.47 -6.45 5.56
CA VAL A 144 -10.92 -6.63 5.50
C VAL A 144 -11.33 -7.94 6.15
N MET A 145 -12.39 -7.89 6.95
CA MET A 145 -13.05 -9.08 7.49
C MET A 145 -14.37 -9.29 6.76
N ASN A 146 -14.57 -10.46 6.14
CA ASN A 146 -15.84 -10.81 5.51
C ASN A 146 -16.94 -11.14 6.55
N SER A 147 -18.17 -11.40 6.09
CA SER A 147 -19.29 -11.75 6.96
C SER A 147 -19.10 -13.06 7.75
N ASN A 148 -18.18 -13.92 7.31
CA ASN A 148 -17.85 -15.20 7.94
C ASN A 148 -16.73 -15.08 8.98
N GLY A 149 -16.23 -13.87 9.23
CA GLY A 149 -15.16 -13.60 10.19
C GLY A 149 -13.75 -13.92 9.67
N LEU A 150 -13.59 -14.17 8.37
CA LEU A 150 -12.29 -14.39 7.75
C LEU A 150 -11.62 -13.05 7.44
N CYS A 151 -10.37 -12.91 7.88
CA CYS A 151 -9.58 -11.72 7.64
C CYS A 151 -8.73 -11.87 6.38
N PHE A 152 -8.77 -10.86 5.52
CA PHE A 152 -7.97 -10.78 4.32
C PHE A 152 -7.04 -9.58 4.40
N VAL A 153 -5.77 -9.82 4.08
CA VAL A 153 -4.80 -8.77 3.76
C VAL A 153 -4.70 -8.71 2.25
N VAL A 154 -5.17 -7.62 1.67
CA VAL A 154 -5.28 -7.48 0.22
C VAL A 154 -4.20 -6.54 -0.29
N ASP A 155 -3.42 -7.03 -1.25
CA ASP A 155 -2.37 -6.25 -1.91
C ASP A 155 -2.96 -5.03 -2.61
N ALA A 156 -2.22 -3.92 -2.57
CA ALA A 156 -2.67 -2.62 -3.06
C ALA A 156 -3.03 -2.60 -4.56
N GLU A 157 -2.47 -3.52 -5.33
CA GLU A 157 -2.72 -3.70 -6.77
C GLU A 157 -4.11 -4.28 -7.06
N ILE A 158 -4.72 -4.95 -6.08
CA ILE A 158 -6.06 -5.50 -6.20
C ILE A 158 -7.06 -4.43 -5.77
N VAL A 159 -7.79 -3.92 -6.75
CA VAL A 159 -8.86 -2.95 -6.51
C VAL A 159 -10.09 -3.71 -6.03
N LEU A 160 -10.44 -3.51 -4.76
CA LEU A 160 -11.71 -3.99 -4.20
C LEU A 160 -12.71 -2.86 -4.11
N SER A 161 -13.96 -3.18 -4.42
CA SER A 161 -15.14 -2.32 -4.29
C SER A 161 -15.79 -2.59 -2.93
N PRO A 162 -15.70 -1.69 -1.94
CA PRO A 162 -16.26 -1.92 -0.61
C PRO A 162 -17.77 -2.23 -0.63
N GLU A 163 -18.49 -1.63 -1.59
CA GLU A 163 -19.93 -1.85 -1.78
C GLU A 163 -20.29 -3.29 -2.14
N LYS A 164 -19.38 -4.03 -2.79
CA LYS A 164 -19.57 -5.45 -3.14
C LYS A 164 -19.23 -6.39 -1.97
N LEU A 165 -18.50 -5.90 -0.97
CA LEU A 165 -18.12 -6.65 0.24
C LEU A 165 -19.18 -6.44 1.33
N ALA A 166 -20.35 -7.05 1.15
CA ALA A 166 -21.48 -6.88 2.06
C ALA A 166 -21.12 -7.29 3.50
N ASN A 167 -21.45 -6.41 4.45
CA ASN A 167 -21.18 -6.58 5.90
C ASN A 167 -19.70 -6.71 6.26
N ALA A 168 -18.79 -6.36 5.35
CA ALA A 168 -17.37 -6.42 5.64
C ALA A 168 -16.93 -5.28 6.56
N ARG A 169 -15.97 -5.59 7.45
CA ARG A 169 -15.33 -4.59 8.31
C ARG A 169 -13.94 -4.29 7.77
N PHE A 170 -13.60 -3.01 7.67
CA PHE A 170 -12.31 -2.53 7.19
C PHE A 170 -11.47 -2.01 8.34
N PHE A 171 -10.17 -2.25 8.26
CA PHE A 171 -9.20 -1.84 9.27
C PHE A 171 -8.04 -1.10 8.61
N ALA A 172 -7.54 -0.07 9.29
CA ALA A 172 -6.46 0.77 8.78
C ALA A 172 -5.07 0.15 8.98
N SER A 173 -4.92 -0.75 9.95
CA SER A 173 -3.66 -1.41 10.28
C SER A 173 -3.88 -2.71 11.07
N GLU A 174 -2.81 -3.45 11.35
CA GLU A 174 -2.84 -4.63 12.21
C GLU A 174 -3.14 -4.27 13.66
N GLU A 175 -2.63 -3.15 14.14
CA GLU A 175 -2.94 -2.63 15.48
C GLU A 175 -4.44 -2.32 15.61
N ALA A 176 -5.08 -1.85 14.53
CA ALA A 176 -6.52 -1.63 14.51
C ALA A 176 -7.32 -2.95 14.52
N LEU A 177 -6.79 -4.02 13.94
CA LEU A 177 -7.37 -5.38 14.06
C LEU A 177 -7.26 -5.87 15.51
N ASP A 178 -6.07 -5.79 16.10
CA ASP A 178 -5.82 -6.24 17.47
C ASP A 178 -6.65 -5.44 18.48
N ALA A 179 -6.72 -4.12 18.33
CA ALA A 179 -7.54 -3.24 19.17
C ALA A 179 -9.05 -3.52 19.05
N ALA A 180 -9.50 -4.02 17.90
CA ALA A 180 -10.88 -4.49 17.71
C ALA A 180 -11.15 -5.87 18.34
N GLY A 181 -10.19 -6.42 19.09
CA GLY A 181 -10.26 -7.75 19.69
C GLY A 181 -10.04 -8.87 18.68
N ILE A 182 -9.59 -8.55 17.46
CA ILE A 182 -9.31 -9.50 16.38
C ILE A 182 -7.83 -9.89 16.49
N SER A 183 -7.47 -10.42 17.66
CA SER A 183 -6.14 -10.96 17.92
C SER A 183 -5.99 -12.31 17.22
N LEU A 184 -4.75 -12.76 16.99
CA LEU A 184 -4.41 -14.05 16.37
C LEU A 184 -4.92 -15.26 17.18
N TRP A 185 -6.22 -15.52 17.19
CA TRP A 185 -6.80 -16.69 17.85
C TRP A 185 -7.28 -17.67 16.79
N GLY A 186 -6.33 -18.42 16.23
CA GLY A 186 -6.59 -19.69 15.56
C GLY A 186 -6.94 -20.81 16.54
N GLU A 187 -7.76 -20.56 17.55
CA GLU A 187 -8.02 -21.51 18.65
C GLU A 187 -9.45 -22.04 18.74
N ASN A 188 -10.30 -21.82 17.73
CA ASN A 188 -11.59 -22.53 17.62
C ASN A 188 -11.80 -23.24 16.27
N GLY A 189 -10.72 -23.80 15.72
CA GLY A 189 -10.82 -24.98 14.85
C GLY A 189 -11.10 -24.72 13.37
N SER A 190 -11.10 -23.48 12.88
CA SER A 190 -11.03 -23.22 11.44
C SER A 190 -9.64 -22.77 11.01
N GLN A 191 -9.12 -23.43 9.98
CA GLN A 191 -7.72 -23.42 9.55
C GLN A 191 -7.36 -22.26 8.59
N MET A 192 -8.19 -21.22 8.52
CA MET A 192 -8.12 -20.20 7.46
C MET A 192 -8.38 -18.76 7.93
N TRP A 193 -8.25 -18.46 9.22
CA TRP A 193 -8.69 -17.18 9.78
C TRP A 193 -7.99 -15.92 9.20
N ARG A 194 -6.78 -16.07 8.62
CA ARG A 194 -6.08 -15.03 7.82
C ARG A 194 -5.65 -15.55 6.45
N CYS A 195 -6.05 -14.84 5.40
CA CYS A 195 -5.62 -15.08 4.02
C CYS A 195 -4.95 -13.84 3.44
N ARG A 196 -3.90 -14.02 2.64
CA ARG A 196 -3.31 -12.93 1.84
C ARG A 196 -3.93 -12.95 0.45
N VAL A 197 -4.42 -11.84 -0.04
CA VAL A 197 -4.94 -11.73 -1.39
C VAL A 197 -3.93 -10.98 -2.23
N SER A 198 -3.40 -11.65 -3.25
CA SER A 198 -2.31 -11.16 -4.10
C SER A 198 -2.57 -11.52 -5.55
N ASN A 199 -1.86 -10.84 -6.45
CA ASN A 199 -1.91 -11.17 -7.87
C ASN A 199 -0.86 -12.25 -8.19
N ILE A 200 -1.31 -13.37 -8.73
CA ILE A 200 -0.46 -14.49 -9.16
C ILE A 200 -0.75 -14.73 -10.64
N ASP A 201 0.26 -14.51 -11.48
CA ASP A 201 0.16 -14.69 -12.94
C ASP A 201 -1.03 -13.91 -13.56
N GLY A 202 -1.26 -12.68 -13.10
CA GLY A 202 -2.33 -11.81 -13.61
C GLY A 202 -3.70 -12.06 -12.99
N ARG A 203 -3.84 -13.01 -12.06
CA ARG A 203 -5.11 -13.38 -11.41
C ARG A 203 -5.10 -13.00 -9.93
N ALA A 204 -6.20 -12.42 -9.46
CA ALA A 204 -6.41 -12.22 -8.03
C ALA A 204 -6.57 -13.58 -7.35
N CYS A 205 -5.71 -13.90 -6.40
CA CYS A 205 -5.72 -15.17 -5.68
C CYS A 205 -5.63 -14.93 -4.17
N ALA A 206 -6.38 -15.69 -3.40
CA ALA A 206 -6.20 -15.82 -1.96
C ALA A 206 -5.17 -16.92 -1.67
N LEU A 207 -4.17 -16.59 -0.87
CA LEU A 207 -3.16 -17.48 -0.35
C LEU A 207 -3.43 -17.70 1.13
N THR A 208 -3.65 -18.95 1.48
CA THR A 208 -3.89 -19.37 2.87
C THR A 208 -2.56 -19.53 3.61
N GLU A 209 -2.60 -19.58 4.93
CA GLU A 209 -1.42 -19.79 5.77
C GLU A 209 -0.66 -21.10 5.47
N TYR A 210 -1.30 -22.11 4.86
CA TYR A 210 -0.67 -23.37 4.47
C TYR A 210 -0.10 -23.37 3.03
N GLY A 211 -0.19 -22.23 2.35
CA GLY A 211 0.25 -22.08 0.97
C GLY A 211 -0.71 -22.67 -0.06
N ASN A 212 -2.00 -22.82 0.27
CA ASN A 212 -3.02 -23.08 -0.74
C ASN A 212 -3.28 -21.79 -1.51
N VAL A 213 -3.34 -21.89 -2.84
CA VAL A 213 -3.66 -20.79 -3.74
C VAL A 213 -5.08 -21.00 -4.26
N ILE A 214 -5.97 -20.06 -3.99
CA ILE A 214 -7.37 -20.09 -4.37
C ILE A 214 -7.62 -18.92 -5.32
N ASP A 215 -8.02 -19.23 -6.54
CA ASP A 215 -8.38 -18.22 -7.54
C ASP A 215 -9.68 -17.50 -7.12
N LEU A 216 -9.65 -16.18 -7.11
CA LEU A 216 -10.80 -15.34 -6.74
C LEU A 216 -11.60 -14.88 -7.95
N GLY A 217 -11.11 -15.12 -9.17
CA GLY A 217 -11.76 -14.73 -10.42
C GLY A 217 -11.78 -13.22 -10.65
N GLU A 218 -12.68 -12.78 -11.53
CA GLU A 218 -12.81 -11.38 -11.96
C GLU A 218 -13.52 -10.48 -10.95
N GLU A 219 -14.30 -11.07 -10.03
CA GLU A 219 -15.01 -10.36 -8.96
C GLU A 219 -14.50 -10.85 -7.59
N PRO A 220 -13.27 -10.49 -7.21
CA PRO A 220 -12.65 -10.97 -5.99
C PRO A 220 -13.48 -10.65 -4.75
N GLU A 221 -14.22 -9.54 -4.74
CA GLU A 221 -15.13 -9.17 -3.65
C GLU A 221 -16.18 -10.24 -3.39
N ILE A 222 -16.78 -10.81 -4.44
CA ILE A 222 -17.82 -11.83 -4.33
C ILE A 222 -17.21 -13.14 -3.81
N ALA A 223 -16.05 -13.53 -4.34
CA ALA A 223 -15.34 -14.72 -3.88
C ALA A 223 -14.94 -14.60 -2.40
N LEU A 224 -14.46 -13.43 -1.98
CA LEU A 224 -14.11 -13.15 -0.60
C LEU A 224 -15.33 -13.17 0.32
N SER A 225 -16.47 -12.66 -0.11
CA SER A 225 -17.73 -12.75 0.66
C SER A 225 -18.20 -14.20 0.86
N ASN A 226 -17.98 -15.06 -0.14
CA ASN A 226 -18.38 -16.46 -0.10
C ASN A 226 -17.33 -17.39 0.53
N PHE A 227 -16.13 -16.87 0.82
CA PHE A 227 -15.07 -17.64 1.42
C PHE A 227 -15.53 -18.13 2.80
N SER A 228 -15.54 -19.44 3.00
CA SER A 228 -15.94 -20.09 4.23
C SER A 228 -14.77 -20.83 4.87
N HIS A 229 -14.90 -21.05 6.18
CA HIS A 229 -14.02 -21.88 6.99
C HIS A 229 -14.12 -23.36 6.65
#